data_AF-A0A139D3X0-F1
#
_entry.id   AF-A0A139D3X0-F1
#
_cell.length_a   1.000
_cell.length_b   1.000
_cell.length_c   1.000
_cell.angle_alpha   90.00
_cell.angle_beta   90.00
_cell.angle_gamma   90.00
#
_symmetry.space_group_name_H-M   'P 1'
#
loop_
_entity.id
_entity.type
_entity.pdbx_description
1 polymer ?
#
loop_
_entity_poly.entity_id
_entity_poly.type
_entity_poly.pdbx_seq_one_letter_code
_entity_poly.pdbx_strand_id
1 'polypeptide(L)'
;MIIIIFVILFSRSAYLQLLKGDYYYELSEGNRISVRPINAPRGKIYDKRGEIIVSSKLSYNLYLMQNEIPSTGSAEQIVNQLSSISSLAESRLLQNYNNSEVNTAVEPILLARH
;
A
#
# COMPACT_ATOMS: atom_id res chain seq x y z
N MET A 1 -2.00 -6.88 46.19
CA MET A 1 -1.33 -7.36 44.95
C MET A 1 -1.99 -6.82 43.69
N ILE A 2 -3.32 -6.92 43.52
CA ILE A 2 -4.01 -6.48 42.29
C ILE A 2 -3.88 -4.97 42.00
N ILE A 3 -3.92 -4.12 43.03
CA ILE A 3 -3.84 -2.66 42.88
C ILE A 3 -2.50 -2.24 42.26
N ILE A 4 -1.40 -2.91 42.61
CA ILE A 4 -0.06 -2.59 42.10
C ILE A 4 0.02 -2.88 40.59
N ILE A 5 -0.59 -3.98 40.13
CA ILE A 5 -0.64 -4.34 38.71
C ILE A 5 -1.42 -3.27 37.92
N PHE A 6 -2.57 -2.83 38.45
CA PHE A 6 -3.34 -1.77 37.81
C PHE A 6 -2.59 -0.44 37.76
N VAL A 7 -1.83 -0.07 38.81
CA VAL A 7 -1.00 1.14 38.80
C VAL A 7 0.11 1.07 37.75
N ILE A 8 0.76 -0.09 37.59
CA ILE A 8 1.78 -0.30 36.54
C ILE A 8 1.16 -0.20 35.14
N LEU A 9 -0.01 -0.78 34.92
CA LEU A 9 -0.71 -0.70 33.64
C LEU A 9 -1.19 0.71 33.33
N PHE A 10 -1.77 1.42 34.31
CA PHE A 10 -2.22 2.80 34.14
C PHE A 10 -1.06 3.76 33.88
N SER A 11 0.06 3.64 34.60
CA SER A 11 1.25 4.47 34.34
C SER A 11 1.82 4.24 32.95
N ARG A 12 1.88 2.98 32.49
CA ARG A 12 2.32 2.66 31.11
C ARG A 12 1.35 3.19 30.06
N SER A 13 0.05 3.05 30.30
CA SER A 13 -1.00 3.57 29.41
C SER A 13 -0.95 5.10 29.33
N ALA A 14 -0.85 5.78 30.46
CA ALA A 14 -0.69 7.23 30.54
C ALA A 14 0.60 7.69 29.84
N TYR A 15 1.71 6.95 29.96
CA TYR A 15 2.95 7.25 29.22
C TYR A 15 2.74 7.17 27.70
N LEU A 16 2.07 6.13 27.21
CA LEU A 16 1.76 6.00 25.78
C LEU A 16 0.82 7.12 25.29
N GLN A 17 -0.16 7.52 26.11
CA GLN A 17 -1.15 8.54 25.77
C GLN A 17 -0.61 9.97 25.87
N LEU A 18 0.24 10.29 26.85
CA LEU A 18 0.73 11.66 27.09
C LEU A 18 2.02 11.98 26.34
N LEU A 19 2.98 11.04 26.25
CA LEU A 19 4.26 11.28 25.57
C LEU A 19 4.29 10.83 24.12
N LYS A 20 3.52 9.80 23.77
CA LYS A 20 3.42 9.32 22.38
C LYS A 20 2.03 9.51 21.79
N GLY A 21 1.15 10.24 22.47
CA GLY A 21 -0.21 10.52 22.01
C GLY A 21 -0.21 11.15 20.64
N ASP A 22 0.47 12.29 20.50
CA ASP A 22 0.57 13.03 19.24
C ASP A 22 1.16 12.17 18.11
N TYR A 23 2.23 11.41 18.41
CA TYR A 23 2.87 10.51 17.45
C TYR A 23 1.93 9.39 16.96
N TYR A 24 1.21 8.72 17.86
CA TYR A 24 0.27 7.65 17.49
C TYR A 24 -1.04 8.21 16.91
N TYR A 25 -1.42 9.42 17.27
CA TYR A 25 -2.55 10.14 16.71
C TYR A 25 -2.28 10.52 15.25
N GLU A 26 -1.12 11.11 14.96
CA GLU A 26 -0.69 11.44 13.61
C GLU A 26 -0.59 10.20 12.71
N LEU A 27 -0.01 9.11 13.24
CA LEU A 27 0.05 7.84 12.53
C LEU A 27 -1.35 7.28 12.24
N SER A 28 -2.30 7.44 13.16
CA SER A 28 -3.67 6.98 13.00
C SER A 28 -4.47 7.83 12.01
N GLU A 29 -4.27 9.15 12.00
CA GLU A 29 -4.87 10.07 11.03
C GLU A 29 -4.39 9.77 9.60
N GLY A 30 -3.09 9.52 9.41
CA GLY A 30 -2.54 9.11 8.11
C GLY A 30 -3.04 7.74 7.63
N ASN A 31 -3.37 6.84 8.56
CA ASN A 31 -3.99 5.54 8.26
C ASN A 31 -5.52 5.61 8.06
N ARG A 32 -6.18 6.73 8.40
CA ARG A 32 -7.65 6.82 8.45
C ARG A 32 -8.31 6.88 7.08
N ILE A 33 -7.64 7.45 6.07
CA ILE A 33 -8.25 7.75 4.78
C ILE A 33 -7.33 7.23 3.66
N SER A 34 -7.78 6.19 2.96
CA SER A 34 -7.14 5.72 1.73
C SER A 34 -8.01 6.13 0.53
N VAL A 35 -7.57 7.14 -0.23
CA VAL A 35 -8.30 7.59 -1.42
C VAL A 35 -8.12 6.56 -2.53
N ARG A 36 -9.18 5.81 -2.82
CA ARG A 36 -9.23 4.89 -3.96
C ARG A 36 -10.10 5.52 -5.06
N PRO A 37 -9.55 5.96 -6.19
CA PRO A 37 -10.35 6.51 -7.26
C PRO A 37 -11.26 5.43 -7.85
N ILE A 38 -12.58 5.65 -7.81
CA ILE A 38 -13.55 4.78 -8.44
C ILE A 38 -13.70 5.24 -9.89
N ASN A 39 -13.10 4.51 -10.82
CA ASN A 39 -13.25 4.81 -12.24
C ASN A 39 -14.64 4.34 -12.72
N ALA A 40 -15.36 5.20 -13.44
CA ALA A 40 -16.61 4.80 -14.07
C ALA A 40 -16.36 3.69 -15.11
N PRO A 41 -17.21 2.65 -15.19
CA PRO A 41 -17.08 1.61 -16.20
C PRO A 41 -17.24 2.24 -17.60
N ARG A 42 -16.29 1.97 -18.51
CA ARG A 42 -16.43 2.40 -19.91
C ARG A 42 -17.52 1.58 -20.58
N GLY A 43 -18.39 2.25 -21.33
CA GLY A 43 -19.38 1.59 -22.18
C GLY A 43 -18.72 0.71 -23.25
N LYS A 44 -19.44 -0.32 -23.70
CA LYS A 44 -19.02 -1.14 -24.85
C LYS A 44 -19.33 -0.38 -26.14
N ILE A 45 -18.37 -0.30 -27.04
CA ILE A 45 -18.57 0.30 -28.37
C ILE A 45 -18.88 -0.81 -29.36
N TYR A 46 -19.97 -0.65 -30.12
CA TYR A 46 -20.45 -1.61 -31.11
C TYR A 46 -20.21 -1.09 -32.53
N ASP A 47 -19.87 -1.98 -33.45
CA ASP A 47 -19.90 -1.71 -34.89
C ASP A 47 -21.35 -1.65 -35.40
N LYS A 48 -21.56 -1.16 -36.62
CA LYS A 48 -22.86 -1.17 -37.35
C LYS A 48 -23.50 -2.56 -37.46
N ARG A 49 -22.69 -3.62 -37.30
CA ARG A 49 -23.12 -5.04 -37.32
C ARG A 49 -23.42 -5.62 -35.94
N GLY A 50 -23.31 -4.83 -34.86
CA GLY A 50 -23.54 -5.28 -33.49
C GLY A 50 -22.34 -5.99 -32.82
N GLU A 51 -21.19 -6.03 -33.49
CA GLU A 51 -19.94 -6.61 -32.94
C GLU A 51 -19.26 -5.65 -31.97
N ILE A 52 -18.71 -6.18 -30.87
CA ILE A 52 -18.02 -5.37 -29.85
C ILE A 52 -16.61 -5.03 -30.34
N ILE A 53 -16.32 -3.74 -30.53
CA ILE A 53 -14.98 -3.26 -30.93
C ILE A 53 -14.13 -2.92 -29.70
N VAL A 54 -14.75 -2.37 -28.65
CA VAL A 54 -14.05 -1.96 -27.42
C VAL A 54 -14.80 -2.48 -26.20
N SER A 55 -14.07 -3.20 -25.34
CA SER A 55 -14.56 -3.71 -24.06
C SER A 55 -13.54 -3.48 -22.95
N SER A 56 -13.99 -3.52 -21.70
CA SER A 56 -13.10 -3.57 -20.53
C SER A 56 -12.58 -4.98 -20.32
N LYS A 57 -11.26 -5.16 -20.28
CA LYS A 57 -10.63 -6.41 -19.82
C LYS A 57 -10.24 -6.32 -18.35
N LEU A 58 -10.23 -7.44 -17.64
CA LEU A 58 -9.56 -7.50 -16.34
C LEU A 58 -8.08 -7.17 -16.52
N SER A 59 -7.55 -6.38 -15.59
CA SER A 59 -6.13 -6.05 -15.51
C SER A 59 -5.69 -6.28 -14.06
N TYR A 60 -4.51 -6.87 -13.89
CA TYR A 60 -3.94 -7.14 -12.58
C TYR A 60 -2.87 -6.09 -12.30
N ASN A 61 -2.95 -5.44 -11.13
CA ASN A 61 -1.95 -4.46 -10.72
C ASN A 61 -1.13 -5.06 -9.57
N LEU A 62 0.19 -4.96 -9.68
CA LEU A 62 1.13 -5.35 -8.63
C LEU A 62 1.47 -4.11 -7.79
N TYR A 63 1.17 -4.19 -6.50
CA TYR A 63 1.44 -3.13 -5.53
C TYR A 63 2.46 -3.59 -4.51
N LEU A 64 3.28 -2.66 -4.03
CA LEU A 64 4.20 -2.85 -2.90
C LEU A 64 3.83 -1.88 -1.78
N MET A 65 3.57 -2.42 -0.59
CA MET A 65 3.28 -1.66 0.61
C MET A 65 4.58 -1.38 1.35
N GLN A 66 4.94 -0.10 1.57
CA GLN A 66 6.19 0.24 2.25
C GLN A 66 6.23 -0.25 3.70
N ASN A 67 5.11 -0.19 4.41
CA ASN A 67 4.98 -0.67 5.79
C ASN A 67 5.07 -2.19 5.95
N GLU A 68 4.98 -2.96 4.85
CA GLU A 68 5.14 -4.41 4.85
C GLU A 68 6.58 -4.85 4.53
N ILE A 69 7.47 -3.90 4.22
CA ILE A 69 8.89 -4.19 3.99
C ILE A 69 9.56 -4.44 5.36
N PRO A 70 10.05 -5.66 5.63
CA PRO A 70 10.70 -5.96 6.90
C PRO A 70 11.99 -5.16 7.05
N SER A 71 12.28 -4.68 8.26
CA SER A 71 13.48 -3.89 8.56
C SER A 71 14.80 -4.65 8.33
N THR A 72 14.72 -5.98 8.21
CA THR A 72 15.86 -6.87 7.93
C THR A 72 16.09 -7.14 6.45
N GLY A 73 15.20 -6.70 5.56
CA GLY A 73 15.29 -6.91 4.11
C GLY A 73 15.28 -5.59 3.34
N SER A 74 16.06 -5.52 2.26
CA SER A 74 16.01 -4.38 1.34
C SER A 74 14.83 -4.51 0.38
N ALA A 75 14.18 -3.39 0.05
CA ALA A 75 13.15 -3.31 -0.99
C ALA A 75 13.64 -3.93 -2.32
N GLU A 76 14.93 -3.77 -2.63
CA GLU A 76 15.56 -4.33 -3.83
C GLU A 76 15.53 -5.86 -3.85
N GLN A 77 15.74 -6.52 -2.70
CA GLN A 77 15.69 -7.98 -2.61
C GLN A 77 14.28 -8.51 -2.86
N ILE A 78 13.27 -7.80 -2.35
CA ILE A 78 11.85 -8.14 -2.57
C ILE A 78 11.49 -7.94 -4.04
N VAL A 79 11.94 -6.84 -4.65
CA VAL A 79 11.73 -6.57 -6.08
C VAL A 79 12.40 -7.63 -6.96
N ASN A 80 13.60 -8.10 -6.59
CA ASN A 80 14.29 -9.18 -7.30
C ASN A 80 13.53 -10.51 -7.19
N GLN A 81 13.06 -10.87 -5.99
CA GLN A 81 12.19 -12.04 -5.81
C GLN A 81 10.89 -11.93 -6.62
N LEU A 82 10.25 -10.76 -6.62
CA LEU A 82 9.03 -10.49 -7.40
C LEU A 82 9.29 -10.63 -8.91
N SER A 83 10.43 -10.14 -9.40
CA SER A 83 10.86 -10.28 -10.80
C SER A 83 10.93 -11.76 -11.21
N SER A 84 11.55 -12.61 -10.36
CA SER A 84 11.70 -14.04 -10.65
C SER A 84 10.36 -14.80 -10.74
N ILE A 85 9.35 -14.39 -9.96
CA ILE A 85 8.05 -15.05 -9.91
C ILE A 85 7.10 -14.50 -10.99
N SER A 86 7.16 -13.20 -11.26
CA SER A 86 6.20 -12.51 -12.14
C SER A 86 6.64 -12.40 -13.60
N SER A 87 7.87 -12.84 -13.93
CA SER A 87 8.48 -12.70 -15.27
C SER A 87 8.53 -11.24 -15.77
N LEU A 88 8.46 -10.26 -14.86
CA LEU A 88 8.58 -8.83 -15.14
C LEU A 88 10.05 -8.41 -15.06
N ALA A 89 10.48 -7.47 -15.91
CA ALA A 89 11.84 -6.95 -15.87
C ALA A 89 12.12 -6.21 -14.56
N GLU A 90 13.11 -6.64 -13.79
CA GLU A 90 13.55 -6.04 -12.53
C GLU A 90 13.83 -4.54 -12.68
N SER A 91 14.50 -4.13 -13.76
CA SER A 91 14.82 -2.73 -14.06
C SER A 91 13.57 -1.85 -14.11
N ARG A 92 12.46 -2.37 -14.64
CA ARG A 92 11.18 -1.66 -14.72
C ARG A 92 10.52 -1.53 -13.35
N LEU A 93 10.63 -2.56 -12.51
CA LEU A 93 10.07 -2.53 -11.15
C LEU A 93 10.86 -1.56 -10.26
N LEU A 94 12.19 -1.58 -10.31
CA LEU A 94 13.05 -0.65 -9.59
C LEU A 94 12.87 0.80 -10.06
N GLN A 95 12.69 1.01 -11.36
CA GLN A 95 12.39 2.33 -11.90
C GLN A 95 11.05 2.87 -11.37
N ASN A 96 10.01 2.04 -11.34
CA ASN A 96 8.71 2.43 -10.81
C ASN A 96 8.75 2.67 -9.30
N TYR A 97 9.53 1.88 -8.57
CA TYR A 97 9.80 2.10 -7.15
C TYR A 97 10.48 3.46 -6.90
N ASN A 98 11.55 3.77 -7.63
CA ASN A 98 12.32 5.02 -7.45
C ASN A 98 11.57 6.28 -7.90
N ASN A 99 10.72 6.17 -8.93
CA ASN A 99 9.90 7.28 -9.40
C ASN A 99 8.61 7.49 -8.61
N SER A 100 8.33 6.65 -7.62
CA SER A 100 7.12 6.80 -6.80
C SER A 100 7.36 7.82 -5.70
N GLU A 101 6.77 9.00 -5.84
CA GLU A 101 6.65 10.00 -4.77
C GLU A 101 5.66 9.49 -3.72
N VAL A 102 6.16 8.67 -2.79
CA VAL A 102 5.34 8.21 -1.67
C VAL A 102 5.41 9.24 -0.56
N ASN A 103 4.30 9.94 -0.36
CA ASN A 103 4.17 10.95 0.69
C ASN A 103 3.95 10.32 2.08
N THR A 104 3.53 9.05 2.15
CA THR A 104 3.22 8.36 3.41
C THR A 104 3.39 6.85 3.29
N ALA A 105 3.94 6.20 4.32
CA ALA A 105 4.22 4.75 4.36
C ALA A 105 2.99 3.82 4.17
N VAL A 106 1.79 4.38 4.13
CA VAL A 106 0.49 3.70 4.00
C VAL A 106 0.04 3.64 2.53
N GLU A 107 0.62 4.47 1.66
CA GLU A 107 0.27 4.48 0.25
C GLU A 107 0.99 3.34 -0.49
N PRO A 108 0.24 2.47 -1.20
CA PRO A 108 0.84 1.39 -1.96
C PRO A 108 1.54 1.95 -3.22
N ILE A 109 2.78 1.51 -3.45
CA ILE A 109 3.53 1.79 -4.67
C ILE A 109 3.03 0.87 -5.78
N LEU A 110 2.61 1.44 -6.91
CA LEU A 110 2.31 0.66 -8.11
C LEU A 110 3.61 0.23 -8.79
N LEU A 111 3.95 -1.05 -8.72
CA LEU A 111 5.15 -1.58 -9.35
C LEU A 111 4.93 -1.99 -10.80
N ALA A 112 3.77 -2.58 -11.11
CA ALA A 112 3.45 -3.01 -12.47
C ALA A 112 1.95 -3.12 -12.70
N ARG A 113 1.53 -2.98 -13.96
CA ARG A 113 0.18 -3.27 -14.43
C ARG A 113 0.28 -4.33 -15.54
N HIS A 114 -0.55 -5.36 -15.44
CA HIS A 114 -0.68 -6.48 -16.38
C HIS A 114 -1.97 -6.36 -17.19
#